data_AF-A0A843VHV4-F1
#
_entry.id   AF-A0A843VHV4-F1
#
_cell.length_a   1.000
_cell.length_b   1.000
_cell.length_c   1.000
_cell.angle_alpha   90.00
_cell.angle_beta   90.00
_cell.angle_gamma   90.00
#
_symmetry.space_group_name_H-M   'P 1'
#
loop_
_entity.id
_entity.type
_entity.pdbx_description
1 polymer ?
#
loop_
_entity_poly.entity_id
_entity_poly.type
_entity_poly.pdbx_seq_one_letter_code
_entity_poly.pdbx_strand_id
1 'polypeptide(L)' 'MASPQCCANPPTLDAVSGQGAVVADFGGLRAYVAGSPDAGLAVVLVSDVFGECPLPAHALVS' A
#
# COMPACT_ATOMS: atom_id res chain seq x y z
N MET A 1 -9.75 -9.63 -1.50
CA MET A 1 -10.88 -8.87 -2.08
C MET A 1 -11.27 -7.72 -1.15
N ALA A 2 -10.84 -6.50 -1.50
CA ALA A 2 -11.33 -5.29 -0.85
C ALA A 2 -12.82 -5.11 -1.19
N SER A 3 -13.65 -4.87 -0.18
CA SER A 3 -15.06 -4.61 -0.38
C SER A 3 -15.28 -3.24 -1.02
N PRO A 4 -16.42 -2.97 -1.70
CA PRO A 4 -16.67 -1.69 -2.38
C PRO A 4 -16.51 -0.47 -1.44
N GLN A 5 -16.85 -0.63 -0.16
CA GLN A 5 -16.66 0.39 0.86
C GLN A 5 -15.18 0.75 1.13
N CYS A 6 -14.24 -0.15 0.82
CA CYS A 6 -12.80 0.12 0.91
C CYS A 6 -12.34 1.09 -0.20
N CYS A 7 -13.06 1.14 -1.32
CA CYS A 7 -12.77 2.02 -2.46
C CYS A 7 -13.54 3.35 -2.43
N ALA A 8 -14.59 3.46 -1.61
CA ALA A 8 -15.46 4.65 -1.56
C ALA A 8 -14.88 5.83 -0.77
N ASN A 9 -13.95 5.56 0.15
CA ASN A 9 -13.27 6.59 0.95
C ASN A 9 -11.85 6.12 1.31
N PRO A 10 -10.95 5.98 0.31
CA PRO A 10 -9.58 5.58 0.60
C PRO A 10 -8.93 6.66 1.48
N PRO A 11 -8.14 6.27 2.50
CA PRO A 11 -7.34 7.25 3.23
C PRO A 11 -6.44 7.99 2.24
N THR A 12 -6.30 9.30 2.42
CA THR A 12 -5.37 10.10 1.60
C THR A 12 -3.97 9.53 1.77
N LEU A 13 -3.38 9.10 0.64
CA LEU A 13 -2.03 8.55 0.61
C LEU A 13 -1.03 9.67 0.88
N ASP A 14 -0.62 9.81 2.13
CA ASP A 14 0.40 10.75 2.55
C ASP A 14 1.75 10.03 2.58
N ALA A 15 2.61 10.35 1.60
CA ALA A 15 3.96 9.79 1.50
C ALA A 15 4.87 10.17 2.68
N VAL A 16 4.46 11.15 3.51
CA VAL A 16 5.16 11.65 4.70
C VAL A 16 4.62 11.00 5.98
N SER A 17 3.53 10.22 5.91
CA SER A 17 2.86 9.65 7.09
C SER A 17 3.66 8.59 7.86
N GLY A 18 4.87 8.22 7.40
CA GLY A 18 5.77 7.33 8.12
C GLY A 18 7.26 7.59 7.83
N GLN A 19 8.13 7.34 8.82
CA GLN A 19 9.60 7.40 8.68
C GLN A 19 10.17 6.16 7.95
N GLY A 20 9.66 5.90 6.76
CA GLY A 20 10.08 4.78 5.92
C GLY A 20 10.44 5.21 4.52
N ALA A 21 11.08 4.31 3.78
CA ALA A 21 11.52 4.54 2.41
C ALA A 21 10.99 3.43 1.49
N VAL A 22 10.67 3.81 0.26
CA VAL A 22 10.42 2.83 -0.80
C VAL A 22 11.76 2.31 -1.31
N VAL A 23 11.97 1.01 -1.19
CA VAL A 23 13.12 0.30 -1.75
C VAL A 23 12.69 -0.40 -3.03
N ALA A 24 13.54 -0.34 -4.06
CA ALA A 24 13.28 -1.01 -5.33
C ALA A 24 13.45 -2.54 -5.23
N ASP A 25 14.31 -2.99 -4.31
CA ASP A 25 14.64 -4.38 -4.13
C ASP A 25 14.61 -4.76 -2.65
N PHE A 26 13.57 -5.49 -2.27
CA PHE A 26 13.48 -6.25 -1.04
C PHE A 26 13.20 -7.70 -1.42
N GLY A 27 14.27 -8.46 -1.70
CA GLY A 27 14.15 -9.82 -2.21
C GLY A 27 13.52 -9.89 -3.61
N GLY A 28 13.84 -8.92 -4.48
CA GLY A 28 13.31 -8.81 -5.84
C GLY A 28 11.95 -8.12 -5.95
N LEU A 29 11.38 -7.62 -4.84
CA LEU A 29 10.11 -6.90 -4.81
C LEU A 29 10.32 -5.44 -4.42
N ARG A 30 9.54 -4.53 -5.02
CA ARG A 30 9.45 -3.16 -4.53
C ARG A 30 8.69 -3.16 -3.21
N ALA A 31 9.28 -2.60 -2.16
CA ALA A 31 8.70 -2.62 -0.82
C ALA A 31 8.82 -1.25 -0.14
N TYR A 32 7.92 -0.98 0.80
CA TYR A 32 8.07 0.11 1.75
C TYR A 32 8.66 -0.45 3.04
N VAL A 33 9.80 0.08 3.47
CA VAL A 33 10.50 -0.37 4.68
C VAL A 33 10.53 0.79 5.67
N ALA A 34 10.13 0.52 6.91
CA ALA A 34 10.14 1.48 8.01
C ALA A 34 10.66 0.80 9.28
N GLY A 35 11.21 1.59 10.20
CA GLY A 35 11.76 1.11 11.47
C GLY A 35 13.30 1.13 11.51
N SER A 36 13.88 0.62 12.60
CA SER A 36 15.32 0.61 12.81
C SER A 36 16.01 -0.51 12.02
N PRO A 37 17.17 -0.26 11.38
CA PRO A 37 17.98 -1.32 10.77
C PRO A 37 18.54 -2.31 11.80
N ASP A 38 18.63 -1.92 13.08
CA ASP A 38 19.12 -2.76 14.17
C ASP A 38 18.01 -3.64 14.81
N ALA A 39 16.80 -3.62 14.24
CA ALA A 39 15.70 -4.44 14.73
C ALA A 39 15.99 -5.94 14.50
N GLY A 40 16.03 -6.73 15.57
CA GLY A 40 16.18 -8.19 15.48
C GLY A 40 14.94 -8.92 14.95
N LEU A 41 13.85 -8.19 14.70
CA LEU A 41 12.57 -8.71 14.20
C LEU A 41 11.98 -7.73 13.19
N ALA A 42 11.36 -8.27 12.13
CA ALA A 42 10.65 -7.51 11.11
C ALA A 42 9.23 -8.06 10.93
N VAL A 43 8.29 -7.16 10.62
CA VAL A 43 6.91 -7.52 10.26
C VAL A 43 6.71 -7.24 8.78
N VAL A 44 6.29 -8.26 8.02
CA VAL A 44 6.00 -8.14 6.58
C VAL A 44 4.49 -8.12 6.39
N LEU A 45 3.96 -7.00 5.90
CA LEU A 45 2.58 -6.91 5.45
C LEU A 45 2.52 -7.22 3.95
N VAL A 46 1.80 -8.29 3.60
CA VAL A 46 1.53 -8.65 2.20
C VAL A 46 0.02 -8.58 2.00
N SER A 47 -0.42 -7.76 1.04
CA SER A 47 -1.82 -7.66 0.62
C SER A 47 -1.93 -7.89 -0.88
N ASP A 48 -2.98 -8.60 -1.30
CA ASP A 48 -3.33 -8.74 -2.73
C ASP A 48 -3.88 -7.43 -3.33
N VAL A 49 -4.23 -6.48 -2.45
CA VAL A 49 -4.79 -5.19 -2.83
C VAL A 49 -3.67 -4.18 -2.93
N PHE A 50 -3.40 -3.72 -4.15
CA PHE A 50 -2.48 -2.62 -4.43
C PHE A 50 -3.24 -1.30 -4.26
N GLY A 51 -2.63 -0.32 -3.58
CA GLY A 51 -3.22 0.99 -3.26
C GLY A 51 -3.39 1.87 -4.49
N GLU A 52 -4.32 1.49 -5.35
CA GLU A 52 -4.95 2.28 -6.39
C GLU A 52 -6.19 1.47 -6.76
N CYS A 53 -7.38 1.93 -6.37
CA CYS A 53 -8.59 1.55 -7.07
C CYS A 53 -8.80 2.65 -8.12
N PRO A 54 -8.39 2.46 -9.39
CA PRO A 54 -8.83 3.34 -10.43
C PRO A 54 -10.29 2.96 -10.65
N LEU A 55 -11.21 3.71 -10.04
CA LEU A 55 -12.59 3.67 -10.49
C LEU A 55 -12.55 4.04 -11.97
N PRO A 56 -13.02 3.18 -12.89
CA PRO A 56 -13.16 3.58 -14.27
C PRO A 56 -14.13 4.77 -14.29
N ALA A 57 -13.77 5.85 -14.99
CA ALA A 57 -14.64 7.02 -15.18
C ALA A 57 -15.99 6.69 -15.87
N HIS A 58 -16.32 5.41 -16.08
CA HIS A 58 -17.48 4.91 -16.81
C HIS A 58 -18.19 3.68 -16.21
N ALA A 59 -17.89 3.21 -14.98
CA ALA A 59 -18.67 2.09 -14.39
C ALA A 59 -19.90 2.57 -13.58
N LEU A 60 -20.57 3.63 -14.04
CA LEU A 60 -21.85 4.11 -13.49
C LEU A 60 -22.96 3.99 -14.54
N VAL A 61 -22.99 2.88 -15.28
CA VAL A 61 -24.21 2.28 -15.85
C VAL A 61 -23.92 0.79 -16.07
N SER A 62 -24.38 -0.06 -15.15
CA SER A 62 -25.18 -1.25 -15.48
C SER A 62 -25.85 -1.81 -14.24
#